data_AF-A0A9P1MA91-F1
#
_entry.id   AF-A0A9P1MA91-F1
#
_cell.length_a   1.000
_cell.length_b   1.000
_cell.length_c   1.000
_cell.angle_alpha   90.00
_cell.angle_beta   90.00
_cell.angle_gamma   90.00
#
_symmetry.space_group_name_H-M   'P 1'
#
loop_
_entity.id
_entity.type
_entity.pdbx_description
1 polymer ?
#
loop_
_entity_poly.entity_id
_entity_poly.type
_entity_poly.pdbx_seq_one_letter_code
_entity_poly.pdbx_strand_id
1 'polypeptide(L)'
;MDVTVLPILNLREHQATQSLSCFISTPGTSANKTGRFSLAYIPPPSLAHSTSLRAAQPRPLCFNQSVLTMDNSKPEYLPPRGERAARHSKEVPGGSAVTQPPPGFPLTLSSPLAWTRNEMEGDAHKYILRLSDEHIFALETGLRRFGDFPRQGDISDEDFPLPNDLVRELRRISDQCYRGPGFAVIKGLDPTKYTAEENLKIYASIAAHVAPHHGFVNHDRTKVVAYVMNEENGPGSSRAPGFTKDALAFHTDSSEILSLFAINVASEGGSTLISSGYHLYNQLAQMRDFSFQDPAKYPPIHRAMLHAADANNVCFTFSRYPMTGYKQRQRDPSLPPLTEAQLEALDTVQHILEENSIALPWDKGDIVFINDMAIFHARTAFQEQEGSGRELVKLYLHDPKQQWPVAPTAQENWNKLFVPKKQNNASRDEWNLVDKSGENSLSNG
;
A
#
# COMPACT_ATOMS: atom_id res chain seq x y z
N MET A 1 -54.92 20.40 28.57
CA MET A 1 -54.00 19.50 29.29
C MET A 1 -52.68 19.53 28.53
N ASP A 2 -51.81 20.54 28.65
CA ASP A 2 -51.51 21.46 29.76
C ASP A 2 -50.64 20.85 30.88
N VAL A 3 -49.67 21.63 31.37
CA VAL A 3 -48.70 21.40 32.49
C VAL A 3 -47.45 20.51 32.20
N THR A 4 -46.22 20.70 32.75
CA THR A 4 -45.33 21.87 33.05
C THR A 4 -43.89 21.38 33.38
N VAL A 5 -42.91 22.25 33.11
CA VAL A 5 -41.46 22.35 33.40
C VAL A 5 -40.89 21.92 34.80
N LEU A 6 -39.78 21.12 34.80
CA LEU A 6 -38.58 21.05 35.71
C LEU A 6 -38.73 20.97 37.27
N PRO A 7 -37.64 20.92 38.09
CA PRO A 7 -36.39 20.11 38.08
C PRO A 7 -36.10 19.39 39.44
N ILE A 8 -35.03 18.58 39.55
CA ILE A 8 -34.42 18.22 40.87
C ILE A 8 -32.88 18.33 40.84
N LEU A 9 -32.34 18.95 41.89
CA LEU A 9 -30.92 19.11 42.26
C LEU A 9 -30.59 18.25 43.49
N ASN A 10 -29.38 17.70 43.55
CA ASN A 10 -28.51 17.52 44.74
C ASN A 10 -27.23 16.76 44.29
N LEU A 11 -25.97 17.15 44.53
CA LEU A 11 -25.20 17.79 45.62
C LEU A 11 -24.32 16.79 46.38
N ARG A 12 -22.98 16.96 46.21
CA ARG A 12 -21.86 16.57 47.12
C ARG A 12 -21.61 15.05 47.27
N GLU A 13 -20.38 14.56 47.37
CA GLU A 13 -19.35 14.96 48.36
C GLU A 13 -17.88 14.92 47.88
N HIS A 14 -17.01 15.55 48.68
CA HIS A 14 -15.55 15.50 48.61
C HIS A 14 -15.00 14.19 49.19
N GLN A 15 -13.82 13.76 48.73
CA GLN A 15 -12.77 13.31 49.65
C GLN A 15 -11.37 13.58 49.08
N ALA A 16 -10.42 13.87 49.97
CA ALA A 16 -9.03 14.19 49.65
C ALA A 16 -8.08 13.56 50.68
N THR A 17 -6.96 13.02 50.19
CA THR A 17 -5.76 12.58 50.95
C THR A 17 -4.59 12.74 49.95
N GLN A 18 -3.52 13.52 50.18
CA GLN A 18 -2.43 13.42 51.20
C GLN A 18 -1.81 12.02 51.27
N SER A 19 -0.49 11.79 51.29
CA SER A 19 0.73 12.63 51.20
C SER A 19 1.92 11.67 50.89
N LEU A 20 3.07 12.09 50.34
CA LEU A 20 4.37 12.30 51.03
C LEU A 20 5.44 12.44 49.91
N SER A 21 6.10 13.58 49.70
CA SER A 21 7.42 13.98 50.24
C SER A 21 8.62 13.05 49.93
N CYS A 22 9.60 13.53 49.15
CA CYS A 22 10.83 14.10 49.72
C CYS A 22 11.79 14.70 48.67
N PHE A 23 12.52 15.74 49.07
CA PHE A 23 13.72 16.27 48.40
C PHE A 23 14.94 15.38 48.69
N ILE A 24 16.03 15.50 47.91
CA ILE A 24 17.39 15.85 48.38
C ILE A 24 18.39 16.01 47.21
N SER A 25 19.38 16.88 47.44
CA SER A 25 20.37 17.56 46.60
C SER A 25 21.40 16.77 45.75
N THR A 26 21.88 17.43 44.68
CA THR A 26 23.22 17.33 44.03
C THR A 26 24.40 17.56 44.99
N PRO A 27 25.64 17.02 44.79
CA PRO A 27 26.60 17.32 43.69
C PRO A 27 27.39 16.08 43.17
N GLY A 28 28.42 16.11 42.31
CA GLY A 28 29.06 17.16 41.46
C GLY A 28 30.55 16.84 41.13
N THR A 29 31.18 17.53 40.16
CA THR A 29 32.59 17.39 39.64
C THR A 29 32.95 16.05 38.95
N SER A 30 34.02 15.87 38.15
CA SER A 30 34.71 16.63 37.07
C SER A 30 35.90 15.74 36.55
N ALA A 31 36.45 16.05 35.35
CA ALA A 31 37.85 15.81 34.89
C ALA A 31 38.14 14.87 33.69
N ASN A 32 38.53 15.51 32.57
CA ASN A 32 39.62 15.24 31.60
C ASN A 32 40.27 13.84 31.42
N LYS A 33 40.41 13.45 30.13
CA LYS A 33 41.68 13.10 29.40
C LYS A 33 41.31 12.82 27.93
N THR A 34 41.73 13.55 26.88
CA THR A 34 43.06 13.88 26.28
C THR A 34 43.82 12.73 25.58
N GLY A 35 43.98 12.88 24.26
CA GLY A 35 45.02 12.24 23.42
C GLY A 35 44.59 10.99 22.64
N ARG A 36 45.16 10.67 21.46
CA ARG A 36 45.97 11.47 20.51
C ARG A 36 46.06 10.67 19.18
N PHE A 37 45.98 11.34 18.02
CA PHE A 37 46.24 10.70 16.72
C PHE A 37 47.76 10.51 16.47
N SER A 38 48.14 9.49 15.70
CA SER A 38 49.42 9.44 14.95
C SER A 38 49.34 8.46 13.77
N LEU A 39 50.10 8.76 12.71
CA LEU A 39 50.01 8.17 11.38
C LEU A 39 51.14 7.16 11.08
N ALA A 40 50.78 6.16 10.26
CA ALA A 40 51.53 5.53 9.16
C ALA A 40 53.02 5.11 9.30
N TYR A 41 53.30 3.90 8.82
CA TYR A 41 54.58 3.57 8.18
C TYR A 41 54.36 2.58 7.02
N ILE A 42 55.05 2.80 5.89
CA ILE A 42 55.03 1.97 4.68
C ILE A 42 56.47 1.83 4.17
N PRO A 43 56.97 0.62 3.87
CA PRO A 43 58.14 0.41 3.03
C PRO A 43 57.79 -0.13 1.61
N PRO A 44 58.59 0.17 0.56
CA PRO A 44 58.28 -0.09 -0.86
C PRO A 44 58.92 -1.40 -1.41
N PRO A 45 58.74 -1.78 -2.70
CA PRO A 45 58.80 -3.17 -3.16
C PRO A 45 60.14 -3.60 -3.78
N SER A 46 60.30 -4.92 -4.02
CA SER A 46 61.33 -5.48 -4.89
C SER A 46 60.73 -6.18 -6.11
N LEU A 47 61.34 -5.93 -7.27
CA LEU A 47 61.04 -6.54 -8.57
C LEU A 47 62.01 -7.69 -8.84
N ALA A 48 61.50 -8.82 -9.34
CA ALA A 48 62.31 -9.82 -10.02
C ALA A 48 61.49 -10.47 -11.15
N HIS A 49 61.98 -10.38 -12.39
CA HIS A 49 61.46 -11.14 -13.52
C HIS A 49 62.03 -12.56 -13.52
N SER A 50 61.19 -13.56 -13.84
CA SER A 50 61.64 -14.86 -14.32
C SER A 50 60.56 -15.49 -15.21
N THR A 51 60.87 -15.68 -16.48
CA THR A 51 60.00 -16.33 -17.47
C THR A 51 60.17 -17.85 -17.40
N SER A 52 59.05 -18.58 -17.27
CA SER A 52 59.03 -20.04 -17.46
C SER A 52 57.63 -20.53 -17.85
N LEU A 53 57.43 -20.81 -19.13
CA LEU A 53 56.28 -21.57 -19.62
C LEU A 53 56.40 -23.03 -19.18
N ARG A 54 55.46 -23.52 -18.35
CA ARG A 54 55.17 -24.96 -18.17
C ARG A 54 53.68 -25.22 -18.07
N ALA A 55 53.29 -26.41 -18.53
CA ALA A 55 51.91 -26.79 -18.81
C ALA A 55 51.04 -26.99 -17.55
N ALA A 56 49.72 -27.01 -17.78
CA ALA A 56 48.70 -27.03 -16.75
C ALA A 56 48.65 -28.33 -15.92
N GLN A 57 48.30 -28.17 -14.65
CA GLN A 57 47.59 -29.18 -13.84
C GLN A 57 46.43 -28.46 -13.11
N PRO A 58 45.23 -29.06 -13.05
CA PRO A 58 44.11 -28.43 -12.36
C PRO A 58 44.33 -28.48 -10.84
N ARG A 59 44.31 -27.32 -10.19
CA ARG A 59 44.17 -27.25 -8.72
C ARG A 59 42.69 -27.42 -8.36
N PRO A 60 42.35 -28.12 -7.26
CA PRO A 60 40.97 -28.13 -6.78
C PRO A 60 40.56 -26.70 -6.39
N LEU A 61 39.39 -26.28 -6.86
CA LEU A 61 38.74 -25.06 -6.41
C LEU A 61 38.29 -25.29 -4.96
N CYS A 62 39.07 -24.79 -4.00
CA CYS A 62 38.55 -24.57 -2.64
C CYS A 62 37.43 -23.53 -2.73
N PHE A 63 36.18 -24.00 -2.75
CA PHE A 63 35.03 -23.16 -2.47
C PHE A 63 35.18 -22.64 -1.03
N ASN A 64 35.68 -21.42 -0.91
CA ASN A 64 35.63 -20.70 0.34
C ASN A 64 34.15 -20.32 0.55
N GLN A 65 33.40 -21.14 1.29
CA GLN A 65 32.10 -20.76 1.82
C GLN A 65 32.31 -19.67 2.87
N SER A 66 32.56 -18.45 2.40
CA SER A 66 32.31 -17.25 3.19
C SER A 66 30.80 -17.19 3.43
N VAL A 67 30.37 -17.73 4.57
CA VAL A 67 29.04 -17.48 5.09
C VAL A 67 28.97 -15.96 5.32
N LEU A 68 28.34 -15.26 4.39
CA LEU A 68 27.95 -13.87 4.57
C LEU A 68 26.92 -13.87 5.70
N THR A 69 27.38 -13.56 6.91
CA THR A 69 26.51 -13.14 7.99
C THR A 69 25.95 -11.77 7.59
N MET A 70 24.75 -11.78 7.01
CA MET A 70 24.01 -10.55 6.73
C MET A 70 23.80 -9.80 8.06
N ASP A 71 24.14 -8.52 8.08
CA ASP A 71 23.89 -7.66 9.23
C ASP A 71 22.42 -7.21 9.22
N ASN A 72 21.57 -8.01 9.88
CA ASN A 72 20.14 -7.73 10.01
C ASN A 72 19.81 -6.52 10.90
N SER A 73 20.79 -5.72 11.34
CA SER A 73 20.54 -4.49 12.10
C SER A 73 19.73 -3.46 11.30
N LYS A 74 19.72 -3.54 9.96
CA LYS A 74 18.88 -2.73 9.06
C LYS A 74 18.36 -3.55 7.87
N PRO A 75 17.11 -4.02 7.90
CA PRO A 75 16.51 -4.72 6.76
C PRO A 75 16.28 -3.79 5.57
N GLU A 76 16.56 -4.26 4.36
CA GLU A 76 16.29 -3.49 3.14
C GLU A 76 14.79 -3.47 2.79
N TYR A 77 14.32 -2.35 2.24
CA TYR A 77 12.91 -2.16 1.90
C TYR A 77 12.44 -3.12 0.80
N LEU A 78 13.25 -3.27 -0.24
CA LEU A 78 13.09 -4.23 -1.33
C LEU A 78 14.19 -5.30 -1.23
N PRO A 79 13.90 -6.56 -1.58
CA PRO A 79 14.92 -7.61 -1.62
C PRO A 79 15.99 -7.35 -2.70
N PRO A 80 17.26 -7.74 -2.47
CA PRO A 80 18.30 -7.64 -3.49
C PRO A 80 17.99 -8.51 -4.72
N ARG A 81 18.13 -7.93 -5.92
CA ARG A 81 17.86 -8.64 -7.19
C ARG A 81 18.82 -9.82 -7.36
N GLY A 82 18.26 -11.02 -7.50
CA GLY A 82 19.00 -12.26 -7.80
C GLY A 82 19.26 -13.18 -6.60
N GLU A 83 18.90 -12.80 -5.37
CA GLU A 83 19.19 -13.59 -4.17
C GLU A 83 18.27 -14.81 -3.92
N ARG A 84 17.24 -15.03 -4.75
CA ARG A 84 16.28 -16.15 -4.62
C ARG A 84 16.96 -17.51 -4.39
N ALA A 85 18.11 -17.74 -5.01
CA ALA A 85 18.85 -19.00 -4.93
C ALA A 85 19.57 -19.24 -3.59
N ALA A 86 19.85 -18.19 -2.80
CA ALA A 86 20.69 -18.31 -1.61
C ALA A 86 19.90 -18.73 -0.34
N ARG A 87 18.65 -18.28 -0.19
CA ARG A 87 17.89 -18.43 1.07
C ARG A 87 17.10 -19.74 1.14
N HIS A 88 16.32 -20.07 0.11
CA HIS A 88 15.61 -21.35 -0.02
C HIS A 88 16.52 -22.62 0.01
N SER A 89 17.85 -22.46 -0.07
CA SER A 89 18.80 -23.59 0.03
C SER A 89 19.05 -24.06 1.47
N LYS A 90 18.53 -23.36 2.49
CA LYS A 90 18.55 -23.82 3.88
C LYS A 90 17.21 -24.45 4.25
N GLU A 91 17.13 -25.77 4.16
CA GLU A 91 16.14 -26.52 4.93
C GLU A 91 16.25 -26.11 6.40
N VAL A 92 15.18 -25.53 6.98
CA VAL A 92 15.13 -25.20 8.41
C VAL A 92 15.02 -26.51 9.20
N PRO A 93 16.08 -26.98 9.90
CA PRO A 93 16.05 -28.31 10.49
C PRO A 93 15.19 -28.28 11.75
N GLY A 94 14.03 -28.96 11.72
CA GLY A 94 13.21 -29.21 12.91
C GLY A 94 11.96 -28.34 13.08
N GLY A 95 11.60 -27.49 12.13
CA GLY A 95 10.26 -26.88 12.09
C GLY A 95 9.22 -27.90 11.61
N SER A 96 8.22 -28.22 12.43
CA SER A 96 7.10 -29.08 11.99
C SER A 96 6.37 -28.38 10.83
N ALA A 97 6.45 -28.95 9.62
CA ALA A 97 5.87 -28.35 8.42
C ALA A 97 4.36 -28.14 8.62
N VAL A 98 3.92 -26.89 8.58
CA VAL A 98 2.52 -26.51 8.80
C VAL A 98 1.72 -26.92 7.56
N THR A 99 1.21 -28.15 7.55
CA THR A 99 0.67 -28.80 6.35
C THR A 99 -0.66 -28.24 5.83
N GLN A 100 -1.20 -27.20 6.47
CA GLN A 100 -2.52 -26.63 6.27
C GLN A 100 -2.45 -25.10 6.42
N PRO A 101 -3.37 -24.31 5.84
CA PRO A 101 -3.58 -22.92 6.23
C PRO A 101 -3.88 -22.76 7.72
N PRO A 102 -3.82 -21.53 8.28
CA PRO A 102 -4.26 -21.31 9.64
C PRO A 102 -5.74 -21.71 9.82
N PRO A 103 -6.16 -22.11 11.04
CA PRO A 103 -7.54 -22.44 11.31
C PRO A 103 -8.51 -21.33 10.88
N GLY A 104 -9.54 -21.69 10.12
CA GLY A 104 -10.52 -20.76 9.56
C GLY A 104 -10.26 -20.30 8.12
N PHE A 105 -9.12 -20.64 7.52
CA PHE A 105 -8.82 -20.32 6.12
C PHE A 105 -8.98 -21.53 5.19
N PRO A 106 -9.41 -21.34 3.92
CA PRO A 106 -9.68 -22.42 2.98
C PRO A 106 -8.40 -23.06 2.41
N LEU A 107 -8.41 -24.37 2.14
CA LEU A 107 -7.23 -25.09 1.59
C LEU A 107 -6.74 -24.55 0.23
N THR A 108 -7.64 -23.96 -0.55
CA THR A 108 -7.37 -23.37 -1.87
C THR A 108 -8.45 -22.35 -2.15
N LEU A 109 -8.07 -21.20 -2.70
CA LEU A 109 -8.99 -20.18 -3.19
C LEU A 109 -9.29 -20.44 -4.68
N SER A 110 -10.54 -20.76 -4.98
CA SER A 110 -11.02 -21.09 -6.33
C SER A 110 -12.10 -20.10 -6.77
N SER A 111 -11.68 -18.89 -7.11
CA SER A 111 -12.55 -17.83 -7.65
C SER A 111 -11.87 -17.12 -8.84
N PRO A 112 -12.58 -16.30 -9.63
CA PRO A 112 -11.97 -15.53 -10.71
C PRO A 112 -10.85 -14.57 -10.28
N LEU A 113 -10.73 -14.27 -8.97
CA LEU A 113 -9.62 -13.52 -8.40
C LEU A 113 -8.28 -14.30 -8.44
N ALA A 114 -8.31 -15.63 -8.51
CA ALA A 114 -7.14 -16.52 -8.38
C ALA A 114 -6.33 -16.69 -9.69
N TRP A 115 -6.26 -15.65 -10.52
CA TRP A 115 -5.64 -15.67 -11.85
C TRP A 115 -4.10 -15.65 -11.83
N THR A 116 -3.51 -16.13 -12.92
CA THR A 116 -2.08 -16.07 -13.26
C THR A 116 -1.78 -14.90 -14.22
N ARG A 117 -0.50 -14.47 -14.29
CA ARG A 117 0.00 -13.51 -15.31
C ARG A 117 -0.52 -13.85 -16.71
N ASN A 118 -0.31 -15.10 -17.15
CA ASN A 118 -0.61 -15.55 -18.50
C ASN A 118 -2.10 -15.45 -18.85
N GLU A 119 -3.01 -15.66 -17.89
CA GLU A 119 -4.46 -15.59 -18.11
C GLU A 119 -4.97 -14.16 -18.30
N MET A 120 -4.27 -13.17 -17.74
CA MET A 120 -4.58 -11.75 -17.89
C MET A 120 -3.90 -11.17 -19.14
N GLU A 121 -2.60 -11.42 -19.34
CA GLU A 121 -1.86 -10.97 -20.53
C GLU A 121 -2.45 -11.53 -21.84
N GLY A 122 -3.05 -12.73 -21.78
CA GLY A 122 -3.69 -13.37 -22.94
C GLY A 122 -5.07 -12.81 -23.34
N ASP A 123 -5.74 -12.02 -22.49
CA ASP A 123 -7.08 -11.49 -22.80
C ASP A 123 -7.41 -10.19 -22.03
N ALA A 124 -6.93 -9.07 -22.58
CA ALA A 124 -7.19 -7.75 -22.03
C ALA A 124 -8.67 -7.29 -22.12
N HIS A 125 -9.52 -7.96 -22.91
CA HIS A 125 -10.95 -7.61 -23.00
C HIS A 125 -11.75 -8.01 -21.75
N LYS A 126 -11.19 -8.88 -20.88
CA LYS A 126 -11.78 -9.22 -19.58
C LYS A 126 -11.91 -8.01 -18.66
N TYR A 127 -10.93 -7.11 -18.68
CA TYR A 127 -10.75 -6.05 -17.68
C TYR A 127 -10.61 -4.64 -18.27
N ILE A 128 -10.62 -4.44 -19.59
CA ILE A 128 -10.60 -3.09 -20.20
C ILE A 128 -11.98 -2.71 -20.74
N LEU A 129 -12.56 -1.64 -20.18
CA LEU A 129 -13.65 -0.87 -20.80
C LEU A 129 -13.04 0.28 -21.61
N ARG A 130 -13.39 0.40 -22.89
CA ARG A 130 -13.09 1.61 -23.68
C ARG A 130 -14.36 2.44 -23.78
N LEU A 131 -14.29 3.69 -23.35
CA LEU A 131 -15.38 4.64 -23.53
C LEU A 131 -15.53 4.96 -25.02
N SER A 132 -16.76 4.98 -25.52
CA SER A 132 -17.07 5.48 -26.85
C SER A 132 -17.24 7.01 -26.83
N ASP A 133 -17.34 7.63 -28.01
CA ASP A 133 -17.60 9.06 -28.11
C ASP A 133 -18.96 9.43 -27.47
N GLU A 134 -19.96 8.54 -27.53
CA GLU A 134 -21.25 8.71 -26.83
C GLU A 134 -21.10 8.66 -25.30
N HIS A 135 -20.27 7.74 -24.77
CA HIS A 135 -19.97 7.69 -23.33
C HIS A 135 -19.25 8.97 -22.87
N ILE A 136 -18.28 9.47 -23.64
CA ILE A 136 -17.55 10.71 -23.34
C ILE A 136 -18.51 11.91 -23.40
N PHE A 137 -19.34 12.00 -24.44
CA PHE A 137 -20.35 13.05 -24.57
C PHE A 137 -21.38 13.04 -23.43
N ALA A 138 -21.75 11.84 -22.93
CA ALA A 138 -22.62 11.69 -21.77
C ALA A 138 -21.97 12.22 -20.48
N LEU A 139 -20.70 11.89 -20.23
CA LEU A 139 -19.92 12.41 -19.10
C LEU A 139 -19.79 13.93 -19.16
N GLU A 140 -19.47 14.50 -20.33
CA GLU A 140 -19.41 15.96 -20.53
C GLU A 140 -20.77 16.65 -20.37
N THR A 141 -21.86 15.98 -20.76
CA THR A 141 -23.23 16.49 -20.56
C THR A 141 -23.61 16.47 -19.08
N GLY A 142 -23.22 15.44 -18.33
CA GLY A 142 -23.36 15.38 -16.87
C GLY A 142 -22.56 16.48 -16.18
N LEU A 143 -21.29 16.65 -16.58
CA LEU A 143 -20.38 17.68 -16.06
C LEU A 143 -20.98 19.10 -16.15
N ARG A 144 -21.58 19.47 -17.30
CA ARG A 144 -22.23 20.78 -17.49
C ARG A 144 -23.49 21.01 -16.66
N ARG A 145 -24.09 19.94 -16.13
CA ARG A 145 -25.25 20.00 -15.23
C ARG A 145 -24.85 19.95 -13.75
N PHE A 146 -23.59 19.63 -13.47
CA PHE A 146 -23.10 19.55 -12.12
C PHE A 146 -22.95 20.94 -11.51
N GLY A 147 -23.38 21.09 -10.26
CA GLY A 147 -23.31 22.36 -9.54
C GLY A 147 -21.91 22.68 -9.02
N ASP A 148 -21.89 23.50 -7.97
CA ASP A 148 -20.67 23.88 -7.27
C ASP A 148 -19.96 22.65 -6.67
N PHE A 149 -18.63 22.64 -6.77
CA PHE A 149 -17.76 21.57 -6.29
C PHE A 149 -16.43 22.17 -5.83
N PRO A 150 -15.73 21.63 -4.81
CA PRO A 150 -16.08 20.46 -3.99
C PRO A 150 -17.35 20.66 -3.13
N ARG A 151 -18.08 19.57 -2.88
CA ARG A 151 -19.22 19.57 -1.94
C ARG A 151 -18.91 18.78 -0.67
N GLN A 152 -19.66 19.02 0.41
CA GLN A 152 -19.63 18.18 1.60
C GLN A 152 -20.52 16.95 1.39
N GLY A 153 -20.13 15.81 1.96
CA GLY A 153 -20.84 14.54 1.85
C GLY A 153 -20.30 13.61 0.77
N ASP A 154 -20.84 12.39 0.78
CA ASP A 154 -20.72 11.45 -0.33
C ASP A 154 -21.14 12.08 -1.67
N ILE A 155 -20.50 11.59 -2.73
CA ILE A 155 -20.96 11.78 -4.10
C ILE A 155 -21.76 10.54 -4.47
N SER A 156 -23.01 10.71 -4.85
CA SER A 156 -23.89 9.63 -5.29
C SER A 156 -24.04 9.59 -6.81
N ASP A 157 -24.55 8.46 -7.29
CA ASP A 157 -25.04 8.29 -8.66
C ASP A 157 -26.20 9.24 -9.00
N GLU A 158 -26.99 9.67 -8.00
CA GLU A 158 -28.06 10.68 -8.14
C GLU A 158 -27.52 12.07 -8.50
N ASP A 159 -26.32 12.43 -8.02
CA ASP A 159 -25.70 13.73 -8.30
C ASP A 159 -25.17 13.82 -9.74
N PHE A 160 -24.87 12.67 -10.35
CA PHE A 160 -24.35 12.53 -11.70
C PHE A 160 -25.22 11.55 -12.51
N PRO A 161 -26.45 11.93 -12.91
CA PRO A 161 -27.33 11.06 -13.68
C PRO A 161 -26.74 10.80 -15.08
N LEU A 162 -26.23 9.58 -15.29
CA LEU A 162 -25.69 9.10 -16.56
C LEU A 162 -26.73 8.26 -17.34
N PRO A 163 -26.61 8.14 -18.68
CA PRO A 163 -27.42 7.23 -19.48
C PRO A 163 -27.32 5.76 -19.03
N ASN A 164 -28.44 5.03 -19.06
CA ASN A 164 -28.57 3.66 -18.54
C ASN A 164 -27.60 2.63 -19.15
N ASP A 165 -27.14 2.88 -20.37
CA ASP A 165 -26.12 2.11 -21.09
C ASP A 165 -24.73 2.31 -20.47
N LEU A 166 -24.30 3.56 -20.27
CA LEU A 166 -23.04 3.86 -19.58
C LEU A 166 -23.08 3.39 -18.12
N VAL A 167 -24.19 3.62 -17.40
CA VAL A 167 -24.38 3.11 -16.02
C VAL A 167 -24.21 1.59 -15.98
N ARG A 168 -24.72 0.85 -16.97
CA ARG A 168 -24.58 -0.62 -17.04
C ARG A 168 -23.11 -1.04 -17.18
N GLU A 169 -22.33 -0.39 -18.03
CA GLU A 169 -20.90 -0.70 -18.17
C GLU A 169 -20.11 -0.31 -16.89
N LEU A 170 -20.45 0.78 -16.21
CA LEU A 170 -19.84 1.13 -14.92
C LEU A 170 -20.24 0.14 -13.80
N ARG A 171 -21.48 -0.37 -13.80
CA ARG A 171 -21.88 -1.47 -12.91
C ARG A 171 -21.15 -2.77 -13.23
N ARG A 172 -20.85 -3.04 -14.50
CA ARG A 172 -20.02 -4.19 -14.90
C ARG A 172 -18.57 -4.06 -14.40
N ILE A 173 -17.99 -2.85 -14.36
CA ILE A 173 -16.68 -2.59 -13.74
C ILE A 173 -16.70 -2.97 -12.25
N SER A 174 -17.77 -2.61 -11.53
CA SER A 174 -18.01 -3.05 -10.15
C SER A 174 -17.98 -4.57 -10.04
N ASP A 175 -18.76 -5.28 -10.87
CA ASP A 175 -18.80 -6.74 -10.89
C ASP A 175 -17.44 -7.39 -11.23
N GLN A 176 -16.62 -6.78 -12.10
CA GLN A 176 -15.25 -7.26 -12.36
C GLN A 176 -14.36 -7.17 -11.12
N CYS A 177 -14.53 -6.13 -10.28
CA CYS A 177 -13.75 -5.95 -9.05
C CYS A 177 -14.16 -6.94 -7.95
N TYR A 178 -15.45 -7.25 -7.79
CA TYR A 178 -15.90 -8.15 -6.71
C TYR A 178 -16.00 -9.62 -7.11
N ARG A 179 -16.32 -9.91 -8.36
CA ARG A 179 -16.66 -11.26 -8.85
C ARG A 179 -15.87 -11.71 -10.09
N GLY A 180 -15.15 -10.78 -10.73
CA GLY A 180 -14.23 -11.05 -11.84
C GLY A 180 -12.77 -11.11 -11.37
N PRO A 181 -11.79 -10.64 -12.17
CA PRO A 181 -10.38 -10.72 -11.86
C PRO A 181 -9.94 -9.75 -10.76
N GLY A 182 -10.84 -9.01 -10.11
CA GLY A 182 -10.49 -8.14 -8.99
C GLY A 182 -10.01 -6.76 -9.40
N PHE A 183 -10.02 -6.43 -10.69
CA PHE A 183 -9.70 -5.10 -11.18
C PHE A 183 -10.34 -4.86 -12.55
N ALA A 184 -10.45 -3.58 -12.94
CA ALA A 184 -10.71 -3.19 -14.32
C ALA A 184 -10.19 -1.77 -14.61
N VAL A 185 -9.87 -1.52 -15.88
CA VAL A 185 -9.35 -0.27 -16.42
C VAL A 185 -10.37 0.35 -17.37
N ILE A 186 -10.72 1.61 -17.16
CA ILE A 186 -11.49 2.44 -18.07
C ILE A 186 -10.51 3.28 -18.89
N LYS A 187 -10.57 3.17 -20.22
CA LYS A 187 -9.74 3.95 -21.15
C LYS A 187 -10.57 4.89 -22.01
N GLY A 188 -9.98 6.02 -22.41
CA GLY A 188 -10.52 6.91 -23.45
C GLY A 188 -10.79 8.36 -23.05
N LEU A 189 -10.61 8.75 -21.78
CA LEU A 189 -10.63 10.17 -21.40
C LEU A 189 -9.34 10.86 -21.85
N ASP A 190 -9.41 12.17 -22.10
CA ASP A 190 -8.24 13.02 -22.30
C ASP A 190 -8.24 14.13 -21.23
N PRO A 191 -7.43 14.01 -20.17
CA PRO A 191 -7.45 14.94 -19.05
C PRO A 191 -6.90 16.32 -19.41
N THR A 192 -6.33 16.51 -20.61
CA THR A 192 -5.88 17.83 -21.08
C THR A 192 -7.01 18.72 -21.59
N LYS A 193 -8.19 18.14 -21.87
CA LYS A 193 -9.41 18.87 -22.31
C LYS A 193 -10.17 19.52 -21.16
N TYR A 194 -9.86 19.15 -19.92
CA TYR A 194 -10.62 19.53 -18.72
C TYR A 194 -9.72 20.25 -17.72
N THR A 195 -10.28 21.18 -16.95
CA THR A 195 -9.60 21.73 -15.77
C THR A 195 -9.35 20.66 -14.71
N ALA A 196 -8.53 20.96 -13.69
CA ALA A 196 -8.32 20.04 -12.58
C ALA A 196 -9.63 19.71 -11.81
N GLU A 197 -10.53 20.68 -11.70
CA GLU A 197 -11.85 20.49 -11.08
C GLU A 197 -12.75 19.58 -11.93
N GLU A 198 -12.84 19.84 -13.23
CA GLU A 198 -13.65 19.03 -14.15
C GLU A 198 -13.13 17.59 -14.28
N ASN A 199 -11.81 17.40 -14.30
CA ASN A 199 -11.19 16.07 -14.20
C ASN A 199 -11.64 15.33 -12.93
N LEU A 200 -11.62 15.99 -11.76
CA LEU A 200 -12.08 15.38 -10.52
C LEU A 200 -13.59 15.12 -10.52
N LYS A 201 -14.42 16.00 -11.10
CA LYS A 201 -15.87 15.80 -11.28
C LYS A 201 -16.16 14.58 -12.18
N ILE A 202 -15.49 14.45 -13.32
CA ILE A 202 -15.64 13.29 -14.22
C ILE A 202 -15.23 12.00 -13.50
N TYR A 203 -14.08 12.02 -12.80
CA TYR A 203 -13.60 10.87 -12.06
C TYR A 203 -14.54 10.45 -10.92
N ALA A 204 -15.01 11.42 -10.13
CA ALA A 204 -15.97 11.20 -9.06
C ALA A 204 -17.32 10.66 -9.56
N SER A 205 -17.82 11.19 -10.69
CA SER A 205 -19.01 10.69 -11.38
C SER A 205 -18.87 9.20 -11.72
N ILE A 206 -17.78 8.83 -12.39
CA ILE A 206 -17.49 7.44 -12.76
C ILE A 206 -17.39 6.57 -11.49
N ALA A 207 -16.66 7.03 -10.47
CA ALA A 207 -16.49 6.33 -9.21
C ALA A 207 -17.83 6.06 -8.49
N ALA A 208 -18.72 7.04 -8.41
CA ALA A 208 -20.02 6.91 -7.74
C ALA A 208 -20.92 5.84 -8.39
N HIS A 209 -20.83 5.65 -9.71
CA HIS A 209 -21.54 4.55 -10.39
C HIS A 209 -20.87 3.19 -10.20
N VAL A 210 -19.54 3.13 -10.15
CA VAL A 210 -18.78 1.88 -9.97
C VAL A 210 -18.86 1.36 -8.53
N ALA A 211 -18.51 2.18 -7.55
CA ALA A 211 -18.44 1.85 -6.14
C ALA A 211 -18.98 3.05 -5.34
N PRO A 212 -20.31 3.16 -5.17
CA PRO A 212 -20.94 4.26 -4.45
C PRO A 212 -20.54 4.19 -2.96
N HIS A 213 -20.15 5.35 -2.42
CA HIS A 213 -19.52 5.61 -1.11
C HIS A 213 -17.99 5.64 -1.13
N HIS A 214 -17.46 6.75 -0.62
CA HIS A 214 -16.02 7.00 -0.51
C HIS A 214 -15.46 6.66 0.88
N GLY A 215 -14.16 6.41 0.92
CA GLY A 215 -13.36 6.37 2.14
C GLY A 215 -12.45 7.59 2.27
N PHE A 216 -11.96 7.83 3.47
CA PHE A 216 -10.99 8.87 3.77
C PHE A 216 -9.57 8.39 3.54
N VAL A 217 -8.77 9.23 2.88
CA VAL A 217 -7.35 8.95 2.65
C VAL A 217 -6.47 9.32 3.85
N ASN A 218 -6.86 10.32 4.65
CA ASN A 218 -6.04 10.87 5.73
C ASN A 218 -6.43 10.37 7.14
N HIS A 219 -5.46 10.39 8.05
CA HIS A 219 -5.65 10.00 9.46
C HIS A 219 -6.77 10.79 10.17
N ASP A 220 -6.99 12.05 9.78
CA ASP A 220 -8.04 12.89 10.35
C ASP A 220 -9.45 12.62 9.84
N ARG A 221 -9.59 11.76 8.82
CA ARG A 221 -10.88 11.34 8.26
C ARG A 221 -11.71 12.55 7.82
N THR A 222 -11.06 13.38 7.01
CA THR A 222 -11.61 14.58 6.36
C THR A 222 -11.35 14.56 4.86
N LYS A 223 -10.12 14.27 4.41
CA LYS A 223 -9.76 14.24 2.99
C LYS A 223 -10.25 12.96 2.32
N VAL A 224 -10.91 13.12 1.19
CA VAL A 224 -11.40 12.03 0.33
C VAL A 224 -10.42 11.70 -0.79
N VAL A 225 -9.71 12.72 -1.27
CA VAL A 225 -8.82 12.67 -2.43
C VAL A 225 -7.37 12.74 -1.99
N ALA A 226 -6.51 11.90 -2.57
CA ALA A 226 -5.05 12.04 -2.47
C ALA A 226 -4.42 12.16 -3.86
N TYR A 227 -3.47 13.08 -4.04
CA TYR A 227 -2.62 13.13 -5.22
C TYR A 227 -1.42 12.20 -5.02
N VAL A 228 -1.16 11.27 -5.93
CA VAL A 228 -0.01 10.35 -5.84
C VAL A 228 1.04 10.74 -6.88
N MET A 229 1.95 11.60 -6.43
CA MET A 229 3.05 12.19 -7.20
C MET A 229 4.37 12.17 -6.41
N ASN A 230 5.47 12.52 -7.05
CA ASN A 230 6.77 12.66 -6.38
C ASN A 230 6.80 13.94 -5.52
N GLU A 231 7.16 13.80 -4.24
CA GLU A 231 7.28 14.90 -3.28
C GLU A 231 8.65 14.98 -2.59
N GLU A 232 9.69 14.31 -3.11
CA GLU A 232 11.04 14.29 -2.51
C GLU A 232 11.62 15.69 -2.23
N ASN A 233 11.26 16.68 -3.07
CA ASN A 233 11.71 18.07 -2.96
C ASN A 233 10.76 18.99 -2.15
N GLY A 234 9.64 18.45 -1.64
CA GLY A 234 8.69 19.23 -0.83
C GLY A 234 9.18 19.49 0.60
N PRO A 235 8.60 20.47 1.32
CA PRO A 235 8.99 20.77 2.69
C PRO A 235 8.79 19.56 3.62
N GLY A 236 9.75 19.31 4.52
CA GLY A 236 9.73 18.15 5.43
C GLY A 236 10.14 16.84 4.76
N SER A 237 11.33 16.81 4.14
CA SER A 237 11.85 15.81 3.17
C SER A 237 12.06 14.36 3.65
N SER A 238 11.22 13.84 4.55
CA SER A 238 11.14 12.42 4.91
C SER A 238 9.87 11.83 4.33
N ARG A 239 9.97 11.24 3.12
CA ARG A 239 8.81 10.75 2.34
C ARG A 239 8.65 9.23 2.45
N ALA A 240 7.41 8.76 2.54
CA ALA A 240 7.02 7.37 2.35
C ALA A 240 7.25 6.97 0.87
N PRO A 241 7.52 5.68 0.57
CA PRO A 241 7.98 5.26 -0.76
C PRO A 241 7.02 5.63 -1.89
N GLY A 242 5.71 5.68 -1.63
CA GLY A 242 4.70 6.10 -2.61
C GLY A 242 4.92 7.50 -3.19
N PHE A 243 5.49 8.42 -2.40
CA PHE A 243 5.74 9.83 -2.75
C PHE A 243 7.19 10.10 -3.18
N THR A 244 7.88 9.06 -3.65
CA THR A 244 9.26 9.14 -4.15
C THR A 244 9.39 8.51 -5.52
N LYS A 245 10.53 8.69 -6.20
CA LYS A 245 10.80 8.10 -7.53
C LYS A 245 11.23 6.64 -7.53
N ASP A 246 11.62 6.11 -6.37
CA ASP A 246 12.05 4.72 -6.21
C ASP A 246 10.91 3.73 -6.51
N ALA A 247 11.26 2.44 -6.64
CA ALA A 247 10.27 1.39 -6.73
C ALA A 247 9.48 1.27 -5.42
N LEU A 248 8.17 1.05 -5.54
CA LEU A 248 7.24 0.81 -4.44
C LEU A 248 6.95 -0.70 -4.40
N ALA A 249 7.23 -1.33 -3.27
CA ALA A 249 7.01 -2.77 -3.06
C ALA A 249 5.53 -3.16 -3.18
N PHE A 250 5.24 -4.46 -3.35
CA PHE A 250 3.86 -4.91 -3.34
C PHE A 250 3.20 -4.70 -1.96
N HIS A 251 2.01 -4.13 -1.99
CA HIS A 251 1.19 -3.82 -0.82
C HIS A 251 -0.29 -3.80 -1.21
N THR A 252 -1.12 -3.67 -0.18
CA THR A 252 -2.53 -3.31 -0.24
C THR A 252 -2.71 -2.04 0.59
N ASP A 253 -3.49 -1.07 0.13
CA ASP A 253 -3.80 0.16 0.88
C ASP A 253 -4.79 -0.13 2.04
N SER A 254 -5.31 -1.37 2.11
CA SER A 254 -6.29 -1.86 3.08
C SER A 254 -7.68 -1.23 2.98
N SER A 255 -7.97 -0.62 1.83
CA SER A 255 -9.29 -0.20 1.38
C SER A 255 -10.09 -1.39 0.81
N GLU A 256 -11.35 -1.16 0.43
CA GLU A 256 -12.14 -2.17 -0.27
C GLU A 256 -11.86 -2.10 -1.77
N ILE A 257 -12.25 -0.98 -2.39
CA ILE A 257 -11.90 -0.62 -3.75
C ILE A 257 -10.92 0.55 -3.74
N LEU A 258 -9.68 0.29 -4.18
CA LEU A 258 -8.74 1.32 -4.56
C LEU A 258 -9.07 1.78 -5.98
N SER A 259 -9.17 3.10 -6.17
CA SER A 259 -9.26 3.68 -7.50
C SER A 259 -8.15 4.71 -7.74
N LEU A 260 -7.59 4.72 -8.95
CA LEU A 260 -6.57 5.67 -9.39
C LEU A 260 -6.93 6.22 -10.77
N PHE A 261 -6.89 7.55 -10.94
CA PHE A 261 -7.03 8.23 -12.22
C PHE A 261 -5.68 8.82 -12.67
N ALA A 262 -5.20 8.44 -13.85
CA ALA A 262 -3.90 8.85 -14.39
C ALA A 262 -3.97 10.22 -15.10
N ILE A 263 -3.94 11.31 -14.32
CA ILE A 263 -3.83 12.68 -14.86
C ILE A 263 -2.55 12.85 -15.69
N ASN A 264 -1.44 12.26 -15.25
CA ASN A 264 -0.19 12.20 -16.01
C ASN A 264 0.64 10.96 -15.63
N VAL A 265 1.34 10.38 -16.61
CA VAL A 265 2.25 9.25 -16.41
C VAL A 265 3.71 9.71 -16.51
N ALA A 266 4.63 8.94 -15.92
CA ALA A 266 6.06 9.19 -16.07
C ALA A 266 6.51 8.96 -17.53
N SER A 267 7.56 9.68 -17.96
CA SER A 267 8.16 9.49 -19.28
C SER A 267 9.01 8.23 -19.38
N GLU A 268 9.56 7.75 -18.27
CA GLU A 268 10.27 6.48 -18.17
C GLU A 268 9.94 5.76 -16.86
N GLY A 269 9.56 4.49 -16.95
CA GLY A 269 9.17 3.67 -15.80
C GLY A 269 7.83 4.09 -15.19
N GLY A 270 7.70 3.96 -13.87
CA GLY A 270 6.51 4.39 -13.11
C GLY A 270 5.26 3.54 -13.33
N SER A 271 5.41 2.41 -14.03
CA SER A 271 4.36 1.43 -14.29
C SER A 271 3.79 0.92 -12.97
N THR A 272 2.47 1.03 -12.81
CA THR A 272 1.75 0.34 -11.74
C THR A 272 1.69 -1.13 -12.11
N LEU A 273 2.17 -1.99 -11.21
CA LEU A 273 2.08 -3.44 -11.33
C LEU A 273 0.93 -3.92 -10.44
N ILE A 274 0.20 -4.95 -10.87
CA ILE A 274 -0.80 -5.64 -10.04
C ILE A 274 -0.56 -7.15 -10.05
N SER A 275 -0.91 -7.84 -8.97
CA SER A 275 -0.76 -9.29 -8.84
C SER A 275 -1.85 -9.88 -7.95
N SER A 276 -2.34 -11.08 -8.30
CA SER A 276 -3.39 -11.74 -7.54
C SER A 276 -2.89 -12.21 -6.17
N GLY A 277 -3.50 -11.68 -5.10
CA GLY A 277 -3.32 -12.19 -3.74
C GLY A 277 -3.87 -13.61 -3.60
N TYR A 278 -4.91 -13.98 -4.35
CA TYR A 278 -5.50 -15.33 -4.31
C TYR A 278 -4.59 -16.36 -4.98
N HIS A 279 -3.85 -15.96 -6.02
CA HIS A 279 -2.80 -16.79 -6.62
C HIS A 279 -1.60 -16.94 -5.67
N LEU A 280 -1.13 -15.83 -5.08
CA LEU A 280 -0.12 -15.83 -4.01
C LEU A 280 -0.52 -16.80 -2.88
N TYR A 281 -1.75 -16.72 -2.37
CA TYR A 281 -2.28 -17.60 -1.33
C TYR A 281 -2.15 -19.08 -1.70
N ASN A 282 -2.56 -19.43 -2.93
CA ASN A 282 -2.53 -20.81 -3.41
C ASN A 282 -1.09 -21.33 -3.55
N GLN A 283 -0.13 -20.48 -3.96
CA GLN A 283 1.28 -20.87 -3.98
C GLN A 283 1.84 -21.09 -2.56
N LEU A 284 1.56 -20.19 -1.63
CA LEU A 284 1.97 -20.31 -0.22
C LEU A 284 1.38 -21.56 0.46
N ALA A 285 0.12 -21.89 0.16
CA ALA A 285 -0.54 -23.11 0.62
C ALA A 285 0.17 -24.37 0.13
N GLN A 286 0.60 -24.39 -1.13
CA GLN A 286 1.37 -25.50 -1.72
C GLN A 286 2.79 -25.60 -1.11
N MET A 287 3.44 -24.45 -0.89
CA MET A 287 4.74 -24.36 -0.23
C MET A 287 4.70 -24.70 1.27
N ARG A 288 3.50 -24.71 1.88
CA ARG A 288 3.28 -24.83 3.33
C ARG A 288 3.96 -23.71 4.14
N ASP A 289 4.11 -22.55 3.51
CA ASP A 289 4.74 -21.38 4.12
C ASP A 289 3.73 -20.24 4.28
N PHE A 290 3.17 -20.17 5.49
CA PHE A 290 2.35 -19.07 5.95
C PHE A 290 3.04 -18.30 7.09
N SER A 291 4.38 -18.34 7.14
CA SER A 291 5.17 -17.73 8.22
C SER A 291 4.95 -16.21 8.36
N PHE A 292 4.59 -15.52 7.27
CA PHE A 292 4.24 -14.09 7.25
C PHE A 292 2.93 -13.70 7.96
N GLN A 293 2.07 -14.67 8.30
CA GLN A 293 0.69 -14.36 8.73
C GLN A 293 0.52 -14.13 10.23
N ASP A 294 1.49 -14.56 11.03
CA ASP A 294 1.40 -14.51 12.49
C ASP A 294 1.62 -13.07 13.00
N PRO A 295 0.61 -12.37 13.55
CA PRO A 295 0.76 -11.01 14.03
C PRO A 295 1.65 -10.90 15.28
N ALA A 296 1.98 -12.02 15.95
CA ALA A 296 2.99 -12.04 17.01
C ALA A 296 4.42 -12.04 16.46
N LYS A 297 4.62 -12.37 15.18
CA LYS A 297 5.93 -12.34 14.51
C LYS A 297 6.31 -10.99 13.89
N TYR A 298 5.46 -9.95 13.96
CA TYR A 298 5.76 -8.68 13.29
C TYR A 298 5.51 -7.42 14.15
N PRO A 299 6.22 -7.24 15.28
CA PRO A 299 6.15 -6.00 16.06
C PRO A 299 6.61 -4.78 15.22
N PRO A 300 5.94 -3.60 15.35
CA PRO A 300 4.88 -3.28 16.32
C PRO A 300 3.48 -3.62 15.84
N ILE A 301 3.32 -3.82 14.53
CA ILE A 301 2.01 -3.81 13.89
C ILE A 301 1.44 -5.21 14.07
N HIS A 302 0.77 -5.39 15.21
CA HIS A 302 -0.08 -6.53 15.52
C HIS A 302 -1.35 -6.50 14.67
N ARG A 303 -1.16 -6.57 13.35
CA ARG A 303 -2.20 -6.65 12.33
C ARG A 303 -2.09 -8.01 11.67
N ALA A 304 -3.18 -8.75 11.64
CA ALA A 304 -3.23 -9.98 10.87
C ALA A 304 -3.10 -9.63 9.37
N MET A 305 -2.07 -10.16 8.69
CA MET A 305 -1.85 -9.89 7.27
C MET A 305 -2.94 -10.52 6.38
N LEU A 306 -3.63 -11.55 6.90
CA LEU A 306 -4.83 -12.13 6.33
C LEU A 306 -6.04 -11.95 7.25
N HIS A 307 -7.22 -11.90 6.63
CA HIS A 307 -8.50 -11.97 7.29
C HIS A 307 -9.43 -12.93 6.54
N ALA A 308 -10.12 -13.82 7.24
CA ALA A 308 -11.25 -14.54 6.68
C ALA A 308 -12.49 -13.65 6.80
N ALA A 309 -12.94 -13.08 5.68
CA ALA A 309 -14.19 -12.29 5.63
C ALA A 309 -15.39 -13.23 5.75
N ASP A 310 -15.36 -14.34 5.01
CA ASP A 310 -16.29 -15.46 5.17
C ASP A 310 -15.58 -16.78 4.77
N ALA A 311 -16.36 -17.85 4.56
CA ALA A 311 -15.82 -19.18 4.21
C ALA A 311 -15.14 -19.25 2.83
N ASN A 312 -15.38 -18.28 1.94
CA ASN A 312 -14.88 -18.24 0.57
C ASN A 312 -13.99 -17.01 0.29
N ASN A 313 -14.20 -15.91 1.02
CA ASN A 313 -13.49 -14.65 0.83
C ASN A 313 -12.38 -14.44 1.87
N VAL A 314 -11.15 -14.32 1.37
CA VAL A 314 -9.96 -13.94 2.14
C VAL A 314 -9.54 -12.52 1.76
N CYS A 315 -9.32 -11.66 2.75
CA CYS A 315 -8.77 -10.32 2.56
C CYS A 315 -7.31 -10.27 2.99
N PHE A 316 -6.52 -9.47 2.29
CA PHE A 316 -5.14 -9.14 2.61
C PHE A 316 -5.05 -7.74 3.20
N THR A 317 -4.20 -7.56 4.21
CA THR A 317 -3.75 -6.22 4.63
C THR A 317 -2.24 -6.25 4.86
N PHE A 318 -1.47 -6.01 3.80
CA PHE A 318 -0.02 -6.21 3.77
C PHE A 318 0.72 -4.97 3.27
N SER A 319 1.80 -4.60 3.96
CA SER A 319 2.81 -3.69 3.45
C SER A 319 4.14 -3.94 4.14
N ARG A 320 5.22 -4.05 3.37
CA ARG A 320 6.60 -4.20 3.89
C ARG A 320 7.11 -2.94 4.60
N TYR A 321 6.66 -1.77 4.15
CA TYR A 321 7.23 -0.46 4.53
C TYR A 321 7.28 -0.23 6.06
N PRO A 322 6.21 -0.45 6.85
CA PRO A 322 6.26 -0.26 8.30
C PRO A 322 7.17 -1.27 9.03
N MET A 323 7.49 -2.39 8.37
CA MET A 323 8.22 -3.52 8.93
C MET A 323 9.72 -3.38 8.71
N THR A 324 10.13 -2.88 7.53
CA THR A 324 11.53 -2.62 7.17
C THR A 324 11.98 -1.18 7.43
N GLY A 325 11.04 -0.23 7.40
CA GLY A 325 11.34 1.19 7.18
C GLY A 325 11.70 1.49 5.72
N TYR A 326 11.91 2.77 5.41
CA TYR A 326 12.32 3.28 4.10
C TYR A 326 13.05 4.63 4.20
N LYS A 327 14.25 4.75 3.60
CA LYS A 327 15.11 5.95 3.62
C LYS A 327 15.14 6.62 5.01
N GLN A 328 14.66 7.86 5.16
CA GLN A 328 14.64 8.61 6.43
C GLN A 328 13.50 8.18 7.37
N ARG A 329 12.47 7.50 6.86
CA ARG A 329 11.39 6.87 7.65
C ARG A 329 11.86 5.50 8.14
N GLN A 330 12.82 5.52 9.05
CA GLN A 330 13.32 4.32 9.70
C GLN A 330 12.21 3.64 10.53
N ARG A 331 12.28 2.32 10.63
CA ARG A 331 11.48 1.52 11.54
C ARG A 331 11.65 2.02 12.98
N ASP A 332 10.58 1.98 13.78
CA ASP A 332 10.64 2.35 15.20
C ASP A 332 11.73 1.53 15.93
N PRO A 333 12.71 2.17 16.60
CA PRO A 333 13.83 1.47 17.25
C PRO A 333 13.44 0.83 18.60
N SER A 334 12.24 1.08 19.13
CA SER A 334 11.73 0.44 20.36
C SER A 334 11.36 -1.03 20.18
N LEU A 335 11.37 -1.51 18.94
CA LEU A 335 10.85 -2.81 18.54
C LEU A 335 11.92 -3.90 18.52
N PRO A 336 11.57 -5.17 18.83
CA PRO A 336 12.43 -6.32 18.54
C PRO A 336 12.88 -6.31 17.06
N PRO A 337 14.15 -6.55 16.74
CA PRO A 337 14.61 -6.69 15.35
C PRO A 337 13.82 -7.76 14.59
N LEU A 338 13.71 -7.63 13.27
CA LEU A 338 13.13 -8.70 12.44
C LEU A 338 14.06 -9.93 12.46
N THR A 339 13.47 -11.11 12.57
CA THR A 339 14.20 -12.38 12.46
C THR A 339 14.43 -12.75 10.99
N GLU A 340 15.41 -13.61 10.73
CA GLU A 340 15.69 -14.16 9.39
C GLU A 340 14.43 -14.72 8.72
N ALA A 341 13.68 -15.56 9.44
CA ALA A 341 12.44 -16.16 8.93
C ALA A 341 11.37 -15.10 8.61
N GLN A 342 11.31 -13.99 9.35
CA GLN A 342 10.39 -12.89 9.06
C GLN A 342 10.77 -12.15 7.78
N LEU A 343 12.07 -11.95 7.53
CA LEU A 343 12.59 -11.32 6.32
C LEU A 343 12.44 -12.23 5.10
N GLU A 344 12.77 -13.52 5.25
CA GLU A 344 12.56 -14.54 4.20
C GLU A 344 11.09 -14.66 3.78
N ALA A 345 10.16 -14.61 4.73
CA ALA A 345 8.72 -14.65 4.44
C ALA A 345 8.24 -13.40 3.68
N LEU A 346 8.72 -12.21 4.08
CA LEU A 346 8.43 -10.96 3.37
C LEU A 346 8.98 -10.98 1.94
N ASP A 347 10.21 -11.47 1.76
CA ASP A 347 10.89 -11.55 0.47
C ASP A 347 10.26 -12.60 -0.44
N THR A 348 9.80 -13.72 0.13
CA THR A 348 9.01 -14.75 -0.58
C THR A 348 7.70 -14.16 -1.13
N VAL A 349 6.95 -13.41 -0.32
CA VAL A 349 5.72 -12.73 -0.77
C VAL A 349 6.02 -11.72 -1.89
N GLN A 350 7.02 -10.86 -1.72
CA GLN A 350 7.42 -9.88 -2.74
C GLN A 350 7.83 -10.55 -4.06
N HIS A 351 8.63 -11.63 -3.99
CA HIS A 351 9.12 -12.35 -5.16
C HIS A 351 8.00 -13.08 -5.91
N ILE A 352 7.11 -13.79 -5.20
CA ILE A 352 5.94 -14.45 -5.81
C ILE A 352 5.05 -13.42 -6.51
N LEU A 353 4.78 -12.29 -5.87
CA LEU A 353 3.95 -11.24 -6.46
C LEU A 353 4.62 -10.63 -7.71
N GLU A 354 5.93 -10.39 -7.68
CA GLU A 354 6.69 -9.86 -8.83
C GLU A 354 6.69 -10.82 -10.03
N GLU A 355 6.90 -12.12 -9.81
CA GLU A 355 6.87 -13.15 -10.87
C GLU A 355 5.50 -13.28 -11.54
N ASN A 356 4.42 -13.13 -10.78
CA ASN A 356 3.05 -13.33 -11.26
C ASN A 356 2.32 -12.01 -11.59
N SER A 357 2.98 -10.86 -11.41
CA SER A 357 2.39 -9.54 -11.66
C SER A 357 2.18 -9.24 -13.14
N ILE A 358 1.24 -8.36 -13.47
CA ILE A 358 1.16 -7.70 -14.77
C ILE A 358 1.38 -6.19 -14.58
N ALA A 359 1.94 -5.53 -15.59
CA ALA A 359 1.86 -4.07 -15.66
C ALA A 359 0.44 -3.68 -16.11
N LEU A 360 -0.19 -2.70 -15.45
CA LEU A 360 -1.47 -2.17 -15.90
C LEU A 360 -1.31 -1.56 -17.31
N PRO A 361 -2.10 -1.99 -18.31
CA PRO A 361 -2.01 -1.49 -19.68
C PRO A 361 -2.76 -0.15 -19.82
N TRP A 362 -2.36 0.81 -18.99
CA TRP A 362 -2.98 2.12 -18.80
C TRP A 362 -2.04 3.27 -19.19
N ASP A 363 -2.65 4.37 -19.62
CA ASP A 363 -2.00 5.56 -20.13
C ASP A 363 -2.58 6.82 -19.44
N LYS A 364 -2.10 8.00 -19.84
CA LYS A 364 -2.71 9.26 -19.43
C LYS A 364 -4.19 9.31 -19.82
N GLY A 365 -5.04 9.60 -18.84
CA GLY A 365 -6.50 9.65 -18.99
C GLY A 365 -7.23 8.38 -18.54
N ASP A 366 -6.52 7.30 -18.23
CA ASP A 366 -7.18 6.07 -17.80
C ASP A 366 -7.45 6.04 -16.30
N ILE A 367 -8.51 5.33 -15.92
CA ILE A 367 -8.90 5.09 -14.53
C ILE A 367 -8.81 3.58 -14.27
N VAL A 368 -8.20 3.16 -13.16
CA VAL A 368 -8.27 1.77 -12.70
C VAL A 368 -9.09 1.69 -11.41
N PHE A 369 -9.91 0.64 -11.29
CA PHE A 369 -10.54 0.20 -10.06
C PHE A 369 -9.95 -1.17 -9.70
N ILE A 370 -9.59 -1.36 -8.42
CA ILE A 370 -8.88 -2.53 -7.89
C ILE A 370 -9.55 -2.93 -6.59
N ASN A 371 -9.90 -4.21 -6.44
CA ASN A 371 -10.25 -4.83 -5.16
C ASN A 371 -8.98 -5.01 -4.33
N ASP A 372 -8.70 -4.00 -3.53
CA ASP A 372 -7.49 -3.82 -2.72
C ASP A 372 -7.43 -4.82 -1.54
N MET A 373 -8.54 -5.51 -1.25
CA MET A 373 -8.55 -6.65 -0.33
C MET A 373 -7.95 -7.92 -0.94
N ALA A 374 -7.86 -8.03 -2.26
CA ALA A 374 -7.50 -9.29 -2.95
C ALA A 374 -6.41 -9.16 -4.01
N ILE A 375 -6.17 -7.96 -4.52
CA ILE A 375 -5.17 -7.67 -5.54
C ILE A 375 -4.10 -6.76 -4.93
N PHE A 376 -2.84 -7.18 -5.00
CA PHE A 376 -1.70 -6.38 -4.55
C PHE A 376 -1.26 -5.45 -5.68
N HIS A 377 -0.87 -4.22 -5.34
CA HIS A 377 -0.24 -3.29 -6.27
C HIS A 377 1.17 -2.90 -5.85
N ALA A 378 1.99 -2.59 -6.85
CA ALA A 378 3.34 -2.08 -6.73
C ALA A 378 3.57 -1.00 -7.81
N ARG A 379 4.73 -0.34 -7.78
CA ARG A 379 5.15 0.58 -8.83
C ARG A 379 6.63 0.41 -9.12
N THR A 380 7.01 0.34 -10.39
CA THR A 380 8.44 0.38 -10.74
C THR A 380 9.05 1.73 -10.36
N ALA A 381 10.38 1.79 -10.26
CA ALA A 381 11.08 3.07 -10.22
C ALA A 381 10.78 3.88 -11.49
N PHE A 382 10.96 5.20 -11.42
CA PHE A 382 10.69 6.10 -12.54
C PHE A 382 11.59 7.32 -12.59
N GLN A 383 11.67 7.91 -13.77
CA GLN A 383 12.33 9.20 -13.99
C GLN A 383 11.28 10.28 -14.23
N GLU A 384 11.60 11.50 -13.80
CA GLU A 384 10.81 12.69 -14.10
C GLU A 384 11.69 13.71 -14.80
N GLN A 385 11.21 14.20 -15.93
CA GLN A 385 11.71 15.39 -16.62
C GLN A 385 10.75 16.54 -16.33
N GLU A 386 11.18 17.77 -16.58
CA GLU A 386 10.34 18.96 -16.40
C GLU A 386 9.05 18.85 -17.24
N GLY A 387 7.88 19.02 -16.61
CA GLY A 387 6.58 18.83 -17.24
C GLY A 387 6.12 17.37 -17.44
N SER A 388 6.96 16.37 -17.14
CA SER A 388 6.62 14.93 -17.29
C SER A 388 6.46 14.20 -15.95
N GLY A 389 6.13 14.94 -14.88
CA GLY A 389 5.92 14.37 -13.55
C GLY A 389 4.73 13.41 -13.50
N ARG A 390 4.85 12.33 -12.72
CA ARG A 390 3.77 11.34 -12.57
C ARG A 390 2.72 11.90 -11.61
N GLU A 391 1.47 12.04 -12.06
CA GLU A 391 0.37 12.57 -11.27
C GLU A 391 -0.83 11.63 -11.38
N LEU A 392 -1.18 10.95 -10.29
CA LEU A 392 -2.44 10.22 -10.16
C LEU A 392 -3.34 10.88 -9.13
N VAL A 393 -4.66 10.72 -9.29
CA VAL A 393 -5.66 11.06 -8.26
C VAL A 393 -6.23 9.77 -7.69
N LYS A 394 -6.11 9.58 -6.37
CA LYS A 394 -6.53 8.39 -5.63
C LYS A 394 -7.84 8.62 -4.88
N LEU A 395 -8.70 7.61 -4.93
CA LEU A 395 -9.88 7.45 -4.08
C LEU A 395 -9.81 6.08 -3.39
N TYR A 396 -10.31 6.00 -2.17
CA TYR A 396 -10.81 4.76 -1.59
C TYR A 396 -12.32 4.75 -1.73
N LEU A 397 -12.89 3.60 -2.09
CA LEU A 397 -14.32 3.41 -2.35
C LEU A 397 -14.75 2.07 -1.74
N HIS A 398 -16.07 1.87 -1.58
CA HIS A 398 -16.66 0.55 -1.36
C HIS A 398 -18.01 0.46 -2.09
N ASP A 399 -18.63 -0.71 -2.13
CA ASP A 399 -19.98 -0.85 -2.70
C ASP A 399 -20.86 -1.68 -1.75
N PRO A 400 -21.80 -1.06 -1.01
CA PRO A 400 -22.66 -1.78 -0.07
C PRO A 400 -23.52 -2.90 -0.68
N LYS A 401 -23.70 -2.95 -2.00
CA LYS A 401 -24.42 -4.01 -2.73
C LYS A 401 -23.52 -5.20 -3.09
N GLN A 402 -22.20 -5.06 -2.94
CA GLN A 402 -21.18 -6.06 -3.32
C GLN A 402 -20.25 -6.45 -2.16
N GLN A 403 -20.09 -5.57 -1.16
CA GLN A 403 -19.10 -5.65 -0.10
C GLN A 403 -19.07 -7.01 0.60
N TRP A 404 -17.85 -7.46 0.91
CA TRP A 404 -17.65 -8.67 1.70
C TRP A 404 -17.85 -8.37 3.20
N PRO A 405 -18.14 -9.38 4.05
CA PRO A 405 -18.24 -9.14 5.47
C PRO A 405 -16.91 -8.66 6.05
N VAL A 406 -16.95 -7.56 6.80
CA VAL A 406 -15.75 -7.03 7.47
C VAL A 406 -15.38 -7.95 8.63
N ALA A 407 -14.26 -8.67 8.48
CA ALA A 407 -13.75 -9.55 9.54
C ALA A 407 -13.47 -8.75 10.83
N PRO A 408 -13.69 -9.31 12.04
CA PRO A 408 -13.42 -8.60 13.30
C PRO A 408 -12.00 -8.04 13.42
N THR A 409 -11.01 -8.74 12.84
CA THR A 409 -9.60 -8.33 12.78
C THR A 409 -9.33 -7.14 11.84
N ALA A 410 -10.24 -6.84 10.92
CA ALA A 410 -10.16 -5.71 9.99
C ALA A 410 -11.01 -4.51 10.43
N GLN A 411 -11.95 -4.70 11.37
CA GLN A 411 -12.97 -3.70 11.74
C GLN A 411 -12.38 -2.35 12.18
N GLU A 412 -11.23 -2.35 12.87
CA GLU A 412 -10.59 -1.09 13.27
C GLU A 412 -10.09 -0.29 12.06
N ASN A 413 -9.49 -0.97 11.06
CA ASN A 413 -9.02 -0.33 9.84
C ASN A 413 -10.19 0.13 8.97
N TRP A 414 -11.24 -0.69 8.85
CA TRP A 414 -12.49 -0.31 8.20
C TRP A 414 -13.04 1.00 8.78
N ASN A 415 -13.11 1.10 10.11
CA ASN A 415 -13.56 2.30 10.81
C ASN A 415 -12.60 3.49 10.66
N LYS A 416 -11.32 3.27 10.30
CA LYS A 416 -10.38 4.34 9.95
C LYS A 416 -10.59 4.87 8.53
N LEU A 417 -11.08 4.04 7.61
CA LEU A 417 -11.28 4.44 6.21
C LEU A 417 -12.71 4.91 5.93
N PHE A 418 -13.76 4.23 6.41
CA PHE A 418 -15.14 4.44 5.96
C PHE A 418 -16.08 5.03 7.02
N VAL A 419 -15.57 5.45 8.19
CA VAL A 419 -16.39 6.09 9.24
C VAL A 419 -15.81 7.47 9.58
N PRO A 420 -16.55 8.59 9.40
CA PRO A 420 -16.04 9.93 9.69
C PRO A 420 -15.60 10.12 11.15
N LYS A 421 -14.60 10.98 11.43
CA LYS A 421 -14.39 11.48 12.80
C LYS A 421 -15.60 12.35 13.17
N LYS A 422 -16.36 11.97 14.21
CA LYS A 422 -17.40 12.85 14.79
C LYS A 422 -16.76 14.10 15.38
N GLN A 423 -16.65 15.16 14.59
CA GLN A 423 -16.34 16.51 15.05
C GLN A 423 -17.60 17.38 14.93
N ASN A 424 -17.97 18.02 16.04
CA ASN A 424 -19.05 18.99 16.24
C ASN A 424 -19.86 19.40 14.99
N ASN A 425 -20.90 18.61 14.67
CA ASN A 425 -21.97 18.89 13.69
C ASN A 425 -21.59 19.25 12.24
N ALA A 426 -20.38 18.96 11.78
CA ALA A 426 -20.08 18.93 10.34
C ALA A 426 -18.93 17.96 10.04
N SER A 427 -19.21 16.83 9.36
CA SER A 427 -18.15 16.19 8.58
C SER A 427 -17.87 17.09 7.37
N ARG A 428 -16.60 17.43 7.18
CA ARG A 428 -16.15 18.11 5.97
C ARG A 428 -15.40 17.08 5.15
N ASP A 429 -16.14 16.49 4.23
CA ASP A 429 -15.58 15.56 3.25
C ASP A 429 -14.85 16.44 2.22
N GLU A 430 -13.54 16.52 2.38
CA GLU A 430 -12.65 17.43 1.66
C GLU A 430 -12.19 16.79 0.34
N TRP A 431 -12.90 17.12 -0.73
CA TRP A 431 -12.52 16.87 -2.13
C TRP A 431 -11.51 17.94 -2.65
N ASN A 432 -10.59 18.37 -1.78
CA ASN A 432 -9.77 19.58 -1.97
C ASN A 432 -8.81 19.50 -3.18
N LEU A 433 -9.03 20.38 -4.16
CA LEU A 433 -8.20 20.55 -5.37
C LEU A 433 -6.96 21.44 -5.17
N VAL A 434 -6.95 22.22 -4.09
CA VAL A 434 -5.98 23.32 -3.86
C VAL A 434 -4.68 22.82 -3.22
N ASP A 435 -4.74 21.71 -2.49
CA ASP A 435 -3.61 21.13 -1.77
C ASP A 435 -3.23 19.77 -2.37
N LYS A 436 -2.33 19.80 -3.37
CA LYS A 436 -1.75 18.59 -3.97
C LYS A 436 -0.72 17.87 -3.09
N SER A 437 -0.53 18.23 -1.81
CA SER A 437 0.36 17.49 -0.91
C SER A 437 -0.30 16.17 -0.47
N GLY A 438 -0.12 15.15 -1.30
CA GLY A 438 -0.63 13.80 -1.12
C GLY A 438 -0.09 13.11 0.12
N GLU A 439 1.13 13.41 0.57
CA GLU A 439 1.62 12.77 1.78
C GLU A 439 0.98 13.33 3.06
N ASN A 440 0.69 14.63 3.10
CA ASN A 440 -0.11 15.21 4.18
C ASN A 440 -1.55 14.67 4.17
N SER A 441 -1.99 14.05 3.05
CA SER A 441 -3.23 13.29 3.00
C SER A 441 -3.09 11.78 3.22
N LEU A 442 -1.89 11.21 3.44
CA LEU A 442 -1.64 9.78 3.75
C LEU A 442 -0.74 9.56 5.00
N SER A 443 -0.72 10.49 5.96
CA SER A 443 0.25 10.44 7.07
C SER A 443 -0.03 9.34 8.11
N ASN A 444 0.85 8.32 8.08
CA ASN A 444 1.13 7.31 9.11
C ASN A 444 -0.02 6.33 9.48
N GLY A 445 -0.01 5.19 8.77
CA GLY A 445 -0.42 3.88 9.32
C GLY A 445 0.80 3.09 9.80
#